data_AF-A0A6S6QUZ4-F1
#
_entry.id   AF-A0A6S6QUZ4-F1
#
_cell.length_a   1.000
_cell.length_b   1.000
_cell.length_c   1.000
_cell.angle_alpha   90.00
_cell.angle_beta   90.00
_cell.angle_gamma   90.00
#
_symmetry.space_group_name_H-M   'P 1'
#
loop_
_entity.id
_entity.type
_entity.pdbx_description
1 polymer ?
#
loop_
_entity_poly.entity_id
_entity_poly.type
_entity_poly.pdbx_seq_one_letter_code
_entity_poly.pdbx_strand_id
1 'polypeptide(L)'
;MIPAPIIFRYDQMLISHPIVCEPDPGTSLPHLRWMLQQIYMGHLPFDKQQRWLGFIQGILIAKGLTTVPVEREWTRPYLNEGFPP
;
A
#
# COMPACT_ATOMS: atom_id res chain seq x y z
N MET A 1 6.37 5.02 11.42
CA MET A 1 6.40 5.01 9.93
C MET A 1 5.94 3.65 9.44
N ILE A 2 5.33 3.57 8.25
CA ILE A 2 4.95 2.27 7.67
C ILE A 2 6.22 1.47 7.34
N PRO A 3 6.31 0.17 7.69
CA PRO A 3 7.45 -0.66 7.32
C PRO A 3 7.66 -0.72 5.81
N ALA A 4 8.89 -0.42 5.36
CA ALA A 4 9.25 -0.41 3.94
C ALA A 4 8.91 -1.71 3.17
N PRO A 5 9.02 -2.92 3.76
CA PRO A 5 8.62 -4.15 3.07
C PRO A 5 7.16 -4.14 2.61
N ILE A 6 6.24 -3.56 3.39
CA ILE A 6 4.81 -3.50 3.03
C ILE A 6 4.61 -2.64 1.79
N ILE A 7 5.27 -1.48 1.75
CA ILE A 7 5.22 -0.56 0.61
C ILE A 7 5.79 -1.24 -0.64
N PHE A 8 6.95 -1.88 -0.51
CA PHE A 8 7.61 -2.57 -1.63
C PHE A 8 6.76 -3.69 -2.21
N ARG A 9 6.13 -4.51 -1.36
CA ARG A 9 5.22 -5.58 -1.81
C ARG A 9 4.09 -5.02 -2.67
N TYR A 10 3.44 -3.94 -2.24
CA TYR A 10 2.36 -3.33 -3.02
C TYR A 10 2.87 -2.66 -4.29
N ASP A 11 4.05 -2.05 -4.29
CA ASP A 11 4.64 -1.52 -5.52
C ASP A 11 4.96 -2.64 -6.53
N GLN A 12 5.41 -3.81 -6.09
CA GLN A 12 5.64 -4.97 -6.97
C GLN A 12 4.36 -5.44 -7.67
N MET A 13 3.19 -5.39 -7.00
CA MET A 13 1.90 -5.69 -7.64
C MET A 13 1.52 -4.66 -8.72
N LEU A 14 2.10 -3.46 -8.65
CA LEU A 14 1.79 -2.33 -9.51
C LEU A 14 2.95 -1.96 -10.47
N ILE A 15 4.03 -2.74 -10.49
CA ILE A 15 5.32 -2.40 -11.13
C ILE A 15 5.22 -2.07 -12.62
N SER A 16 4.23 -2.64 -13.31
CA SER A 16 3.95 -2.41 -14.74
C SER A 16 3.15 -1.13 -15.02
N HIS A 17 2.62 -0.46 -14.00
CA HIS A 17 1.80 0.74 -14.13
C HIS A 17 2.64 2.00 -13.89
N PRO A 18 2.42 3.09 -14.63
CA PRO A 18 3.12 4.35 -14.37
C PRO A 18 2.73 4.93 -13.00
N ILE A 19 3.53 5.84 -12.49
CA ILE A 19 3.24 6.58 -11.25
C ILE A 19 2.55 7.89 -11.64
N VAL A 20 1.21 7.94 -11.54
CA VAL A 20 0.42 9.09 -12.01
C VAL A 20 -0.65 9.45 -10.98
N CYS A 21 -0.80 10.74 -10.68
CA CYS A 21 -1.88 11.21 -9.82
C CYS A 21 -3.18 11.38 -10.62
N GLU A 22 -4.06 10.39 -10.56
CA GLU A 22 -5.43 10.44 -11.12
C GLU A 22 -6.49 10.48 -10.00
N PRO A 23 -6.78 11.66 -9.40
CA PRO A 23 -7.55 11.76 -8.17
C PRO A 23 -9.05 11.42 -8.30
N ASP A 24 -9.60 11.38 -9.51
CA ASP A 24 -10.99 11.00 -9.78
C ASP A 24 -11.01 9.89 -10.85
N PRO A 25 -11.52 8.68 -10.56
CA PRO A 25 -12.13 8.24 -9.30
C PRO A 25 -11.12 7.85 -8.20
N GLY A 26 -9.81 8.02 -8.41
CA GLY A 26 -8.78 7.72 -7.39
C GLY A 26 -8.55 6.22 -7.14
N THR A 27 -9.07 5.34 -7.99
CA THR A 27 -9.02 3.88 -7.81
C THR A 27 -8.25 3.16 -8.93
N SER A 28 -7.64 3.90 -9.85
CA SER A 28 -6.82 3.33 -10.92
C SER A 28 -5.50 2.79 -10.36
N LEU A 29 -4.95 1.75 -10.99
CA LEU A 29 -3.67 1.15 -10.58
C LEU A 29 -2.50 2.16 -10.63
N PRO A 30 -2.40 3.05 -11.65
CA PRO A 30 -1.43 4.15 -11.64
C PRO A 30 -1.58 5.10 -10.44
N HIS A 31 -2.81 5.46 -10.06
CA HIS A 31 -3.06 6.32 -8.90
C HIS A 31 -2.66 5.66 -7.59
N LEU A 32 -2.99 4.37 -7.40
CA LEU A 32 -2.55 3.64 -6.21
C LEU A 32 -1.03 3.59 -6.10
N ARG A 33 -0.34 3.43 -7.24
CA ARG A 33 1.14 3.45 -7.27
C ARG A 33 1.69 4.82 -6.89
N TRP A 34 1.07 5.91 -7.35
CA TRP A 34 1.37 7.27 -6.90
C TRP A 34 1.14 7.45 -5.39
N MET A 35 0.04 6.93 -4.84
CA MET A 35 -0.24 6.99 -3.41
C MET A 35 0.84 6.26 -2.58
N LEU A 36 1.28 5.07 -3.01
CA LEU A 36 2.39 4.34 -2.38
C LEU A 36 3.69 5.16 -2.38
N GLN A 37 3.99 5.85 -3.49
CA GLN A 37 5.15 6.73 -3.58
C GLN A 37 5.09 7.86 -2.55
N GLN A 38 3.91 8.47 -2.33
CA GLN A 38 3.76 9.52 -1.31
C GLN A 38 3.97 8.99 0.12
N ILE A 39 3.54 7.75 0.40
CA ILE A 39 3.82 7.09 1.68
C ILE A 39 5.34 6.87 1.83
N TYR A 40 5.99 6.34 0.79
CA TYR A 40 7.44 6.08 0.79
C TYR A 40 8.28 7.35 1.00
N MET A 41 7.91 8.45 0.34
CA MET A 41 8.60 9.74 0.48
C MET A 41 8.38 10.41 1.84
N GLY A 42 7.45 9.89 2.67
CA GLY A 42 7.19 10.44 4.00
C GLY A 42 6.53 11.82 4.00
N HIS A 43 5.92 12.23 2.88
CA HIS A 43 5.25 13.53 2.73
C HIS A 43 3.95 13.67 3.54
N LEU A 44 3.50 12.59 4.18
CA LEU A 44 2.21 12.50 4.85
C LEU A 44 2.39 12.24 6.35
N PRO A 45 1.56 12.83 7.22
CA PRO A 45 1.45 12.42 8.61
C PRO A 45 1.17 10.92 8.76
N PHE A 46 1.64 10.31 9.85
CA PHE A 46 1.60 8.85 10.02
C PHE A 46 0.17 8.26 10.01
N ASP A 47 -0.81 8.94 10.59
CA ASP A 47 -2.23 8.55 10.56
C ASP A 47 -2.77 8.54 9.12
N LYS A 48 -2.32 9.47 8.29
CA LYS A 48 -2.71 9.57 6.88
C LYS A 48 -2.04 8.47 6.05
N GLN A 49 -0.78 8.15 6.33
CA GLN A 49 -0.10 7.00 5.72
C GLN A 49 -0.85 5.69 5.98
N GLN A 50 -1.26 5.44 7.23
CA GLN A 50 -2.03 4.25 7.61
C GLN A 50 -3.37 4.15 6.87
N ARG A 51 -4.13 5.25 6.79
CA ARG A 51 -5.39 5.29 6.05
C ARG A 51 -5.20 5.04 4.56
N TRP A 52 -4.19 5.65 3.95
CA TRP A 52 -3.89 5.44 2.53
C TRP A 52 -3.48 4.00 2.25
N LEU A 53 -2.65 3.40 3.12
CA LEU A 53 -2.23 2.01 2.99
C LEU A 53 -3.43 1.06 3.03
N GLY A 54 -4.35 1.24 3.98
CA GLY A 54 -5.58 0.44 4.06
C GLY A 54 -6.48 0.60 2.84
N PHE A 55 -6.60 1.82 2.30
CA PHE A 55 -7.33 2.07 1.06
C PHE A 55 -6.70 1.32 -0.13
N ILE A 56 -5.38 1.45 -0.33
CA ILE A 56 -4.65 0.76 -1.39
C ILE A 56 -4.86 -0.75 -1.29
N GLN A 57 -4.66 -1.32 -0.10
CA GLN A 57 -4.85 -2.74 0.16
C GLN A 57 -6.29 -3.20 -0.20
N GLY A 58 -7.31 -2.43 0.21
CA GLY A 58 -8.70 -2.70 -0.13
C GLY A 58 -8.96 -2.72 -1.63
N ILE A 59 -8.41 -1.77 -2.38
CA ILE A 59 -8.58 -1.73 -3.85
C ILE A 59 -7.81 -2.86 -4.54
N LEU A 60 -6.60 -3.20 -4.09
CA LEU A 60 -5.85 -4.35 -4.62
C LEU A 60 -6.62 -5.66 -4.45
N ILE A 61 -7.27 -5.85 -3.30
CA ILE A 61 -8.16 -6.99 -3.03
C ILE A 61 -9.38 -6.95 -3.94
N ALA A 62 -10.06 -5.80 -4.05
CA ALA A 62 -11.25 -5.65 -4.89
C ALA A 62 -10.97 -5.89 -6.39
N LYS A 63 -9.74 -5.62 -6.84
CA LYS A 63 -9.28 -5.88 -8.22
C LYS A 63 -8.70 -7.29 -8.42
N GLY A 64 -8.69 -8.13 -7.39
CA GLY A 64 -8.22 -9.52 -7.46
C GLY A 64 -6.71 -9.69 -7.53
N LEU A 65 -5.92 -8.67 -7.17
CA LEU A 65 -4.44 -8.75 -7.15
C LEU A 65 -3.91 -9.47 -5.91
N THR A 66 -4.70 -9.52 -4.84
CA THR A 66 -4.41 -10.24 -3.60
C THR A 66 -5.74 -10.55 -2.87
N THR A 67 -5.69 -11.12 -1.67
CA THR A 67 -6.87 -11.47 -0.87
C THR A 67 -6.69 -11.08 0.60
N VAL A 68 -7.80 -10.91 1.33
CA VAL A 68 -7.75 -10.61 2.78
C VAL A 68 -6.90 -11.62 3.57
N PRO A 69 -7.05 -12.96 3.38
CA PRO A 69 -6.22 -13.93 4.09
C PRO A 69 -4.72 -13.78 3.79
N VAL A 70 -4.36 -13.68 2.50
CA VAL A 70 -2.96 -13.51 2.06
C VAL A 70 -2.35 -12.27 2.70
N GLU A 71 -3.07 -11.16 2.67
CA GLU A 71 -2.57 -9.91 3.23
C GLU A 71 -2.50 -9.93 4.76
N ARG A 72 -3.48 -10.53 5.44
CA ARG A 72 -3.47 -10.68 6.90
C ARG A 72 -2.30 -11.54 7.37
N GLU A 73 -1.99 -12.61 6.66
CA GLU A 73 -0.87 -13.50 7.01
C GLU A 73 0.47 -12.82 6.73
N TRP A 74 0.61 -12.19 5.56
CA TRP A 74 1.87 -11.56 5.16
C TRP A 74 2.20 -10.31 5.98
N THR A 75 1.20 -9.48 6.33
CA THR A 75 1.42 -8.23 7.07
C THR A 75 1.57 -8.43 8.59
N ARG A 76 1.16 -9.57 9.14
CA ARG A 76 1.14 -9.83 10.59
C ARG A 76 2.49 -9.60 11.29
N PRO A 77 3.64 -10.08 10.77
CA PRO A 77 4.94 -9.86 11.41
C PRO A 77 5.37 -8.39 11.45
N TYR A 78 4.75 -7.54 10.64
CA TYR A 78 5.10 -6.13 10.53
C TYR A 78 4.18 -5.21 11.35
N LEU A 79 2.98 -5.69 11.72
CA LEU A 79 1.92 -4.88 12.34
C LEU A 79 1.58 -5.29 13.78
N ASN A 80 1.78 -6.56 14.16
CA ASN A 80 1.36 -7.08 15.47
C ASN A 80 2.53 -7.54 16.34
N GLU A 81 3.57 -8.08 15.74
CA GLU A 81 4.76 -8.57 16.45
C GLU A 81 5.84 -7.51 16.20
N GLY A 82 6.15 -6.70 17.21
CA GLY A 82 7.24 -5.73 17.11
C GLY A 82 8.47 -6.42 16.51
N PHE A 83 9.01 -5.83 15.45
CA PHE A 83 10.17 -6.36 14.71
C PHE A 83 11.22 -6.92 15.68
N PRO A 84 11.73 -8.14 15.50
CA PRO A 84 13.00 -8.49 16.12
C PRO A 84 14.09 -7.54 15.56
N PRO A 85 15.11 -7.22 16.38
CA PRO A 85 16.17 -6.27 16.03
C PRO A 85 16.95 -6.66 14.78
#